data_AF-A0A9X3Q3N3-F1
#
_entry.id   AF-A0A9X3Q3N3-F1
#
_cell.length_a   1.000
_cell.length_b   1.000
_cell.length_c   1.000
_cell.angle_alpha   90.00
_cell.angle_beta   90.00
_cell.angle_gamma   90.00
#
_symmetry.space_group_name_H-M   'P 1'
#
loop_
_entity.id
_entity.type
_entity.pdbx_description
1 polymer ?
#
loop_
_entity_poly.entity_id
_entity_poly.type
_entity_poly.pdbx_seq_one_letter_code
_entity_poly.pdbx_strand_id
1 'polypeptide(L)'
;MYTPAKKWEGVGASGFSGKMAVFSHIPVLPEEVLRWILPHPGGRYLDCTLGQGELAARILEQSTPSGYLIGIDRDKEAITSAAERLKPYVSRTHLI
;
A
#
# COMPACT_ATOMS: atom_id res chain seq x y z
N MET A 1 -26.02 39.42 23.75
CA MET A 1 -24.88 39.29 24.67
C MET A 1 -24.09 38.05 24.28
N TYR A 2 -22.93 38.23 23.67
CA TYR A 2 -22.02 37.14 23.29
C TYR A 2 -21.00 36.94 24.41
N THR A 3 -20.88 35.73 24.94
CA THR A 3 -19.86 35.36 25.92
C THR A 3 -18.68 34.74 25.17
N PRO A 4 -17.42 35.19 25.34
CA PRO A 4 -16.30 34.59 24.64
C PRO A 4 -16.00 33.20 25.20
N ALA A 5 -15.59 32.27 24.33
CA ALA A 5 -15.14 30.94 24.73
C ALA A 5 -13.93 31.04 25.68
N LYS A 6 -13.97 30.25 26.75
CA LYS A 6 -12.97 30.16 27.80
C LYS A 6 -11.63 29.68 27.22
N LYS A 7 -10.57 30.47 27.39
CA LYS A 7 -9.21 30.13 26.99
C LYS A 7 -8.76 28.89 27.77
N TRP A 8 -8.34 27.84 27.05
CA TRP A 8 -7.82 26.61 27.64
C TRP A 8 -6.33 26.78 27.95
N GLU A 9 -6.00 27.17 29.18
CA GLU A 9 -4.63 27.14 29.70
C GLU A 9 -4.47 25.88 30.56
N GLY A 10 -3.81 24.84 30.03
CA GLY A 10 -3.62 23.62 30.81
C GLY A 10 -3.24 22.32 30.08
N VAL A 11 -2.58 22.35 28.93
CA VAL A 11 -1.86 21.16 28.44
C VAL A 11 -0.39 21.52 28.31
N GLY A 12 0.34 21.21 29.39
CA GLY A 12 1.78 21.34 29.45
C GLY A 12 2.47 20.48 28.38
N ALA A 13 3.63 20.97 27.96
CA ALA A 13 4.58 20.22 27.16
C ALA A 13 5.13 19.06 28.00
N SER A 14 4.44 17.92 28.01
CA SER A 14 5.00 16.68 28.53
C SER A 14 4.41 15.45 27.82
N GLY A 15 5.27 14.80 27.02
CA GLY A 15 5.24 13.37 26.80
C GLY A 15 4.28 12.85 25.71
N PHE A 16 4.76 12.79 24.47
CA PHE A 16 4.39 11.70 23.57
C PHE A 16 5.67 11.06 23.01
N SER A 17 6.31 10.20 23.81
CA SER A 17 7.27 9.21 23.32
C SER A 17 6.51 7.97 22.82
N GLY A 18 5.51 8.19 21.96
CA GLY A 18 4.87 7.12 21.22
C GLY A 18 5.73 6.80 20.00
N LYS A 19 6.11 5.54 19.81
CA LYS A 19 6.62 5.04 18.52
C LYS A 19 5.79 5.67 17.41
N MET A 20 6.43 6.30 16.42
CA MET A 20 5.72 6.78 15.24
C MET A 20 4.90 5.61 14.70
N ALA A 21 3.57 5.71 14.81
CA ALA A 21 2.69 4.74 14.21
C ALA A 21 2.92 4.84 12.71
N VAL A 22 3.60 3.84 12.14
CA VAL A 22 3.72 3.72 10.69
C VAL A 22 2.31 3.48 10.19
N PHE A 23 1.67 4.50 9.62
CA PHE A 23 0.41 4.35 8.91
C PHE A 23 0.68 3.45 7.71
N SER A 24 0.39 2.15 7.84
CA SER A 24 0.44 1.20 6.74
C SER A 24 -0.86 1.30 5.96
N HIS A 25 -0.78 1.55 4.67
CA HIS A 25 -1.95 1.54 3.79
C HIS A 25 -2.46 0.10 3.65
N ILE A 26 -3.70 -0.15 4.10
CA ILE A 26 -4.35 -1.45 3.92
C ILE A 26 -5.23 -1.33 2.67
N PRO A 27 -5.03 -2.17 1.63
CA PRO A 27 -5.91 -2.17 0.47
C PRO A 27 -7.36 -2.39 0.86
N VAL A 28 -8.28 -1.81 0.10
CA VAL A 28 -9.72 -2.09 0.24
C VAL A 28 -10.01 -3.45 -0.38
N LEU A 29 -10.68 -4.34 0.38
CA LEU A 29 -11.14 -5.66 -0.05
C LEU A 29 -10.05 -6.59 -0.66
N PRO A 30 -8.87 -6.74 -0.01
CA PRO A 30 -7.78 -7.51 -0.59
C PRO A 30 -8.13 -8.99 -0.76
N GLU A 31 -8.86 -9.57 0.20
CA GLU A 31 -9.20 -10.99 0.19
C GLU A 31 -10.23 -11.33 -0.88
N GLU A 32 -11.21 -10.44 -1.11
CA GLU A 32 -12.19 -10.57 -2.17
C GLU A 32 -11.52 -10.49 -3.54
N VAL A 33 -10.61 -9.52 -3.74
CA VAL A 33 -9.89 -9.39 -5.01
C VAL A 33 -9.06 -10.65 -5.30
N LEU A 34 -8.31 -11.15 -4.33
CA LEU A 34 -7.51 -12.37 -4.49
C LEU A 34 -8.39 -13.60 -4.76
N ARG A 35 -9.56 -13.70 -4.12
CA ARG A 35 -10.53 -14.77 -4.38
C ARG A 35 -11.07 -14.75 -5.80
N TRP A 36 -11.27 -13.58 -6.40
CA TRP A 36 -11.82 -13.48 -7.76
C TRP A 36 -10.76 -13.61 -8.84
N ILE A 37 -9.58 -13.03 -8.62
CA ILE A 37 -8.48 -13.09 -9.59
C ILE A 37 -7.81 -14.47 -9.58
N LEU A 38 -7.88 -15.20 -8.46
CA LEU A 38 -7.30 -16.53 -8.26
C LEU A 38 -5.84 -16.60 -8.75
N PRO A 39 -4.90 -15.86 -8.11
CA PRO A 39 -3.52 -15.87 -8.54
C PRO A 39 -2.95 -17.29 -8.58
N HIS A 40 -2.22 -17.62 -9.64
CA HIS A 40 -1.69 -18.96 -9.86
C HIS A 40 -0.34 -18.90 -10.59
N PRO A 41 0.50 -19.94 -10.47
CA PRO A 41 1.74 -20.07 -11.25
C PRO A 41 1.49 -19.82 -12.74
N GLY A 42 2.35 -19.02 -13.37
CA GLY A 42 2.29 -18.69 -14.79
C GLY A 42 1.20 -17.69 -15.18
N GLY A 43 0.39 -17.21 -14.23
CA GLY A 43 -0.60 -16.17 -14.47
C GLY A 43 0.03 -14.83 -14.85
N ARG A 44 -0.72 -14.01 -15.58
CA ARG A 44 -0.30 -12.66 -16.00
C ARG A 44 -1.34 -11.65 -15.52
N TYR A 45 -0.88 -10.68 -14.75
CA TYR A 45 -1.74 -9.73 -14.06
C TYR A 45 -1.44 -8.30 -14.50
N LEU A 46 -2.47 -7.46 -14.51
CA LEU A 46 -2.36 -6.03 -14.72
C LEU A 46 -3.02 -5.34 -13.52
N ASP A 47 -2.23 -4.56 -12.78
CA ASP A 47 -2.71 -3.65 -11.75
C ASP A 47 -2.68 -2.22 -12.30
N CYS A 48 -3.86 -1.68 -12.61
CA CYS A 48 -4.00 -0.34 -13.20
C CYS A 48 -3.93 0.79 -12.17
N THR A 49 -3.90 0.45 -10.89
CA THR A 49 -3.90 1.39 -9.76
C THR A 49 -2.93 0.88 -8.70
N LEU A 50 -1.68 0.68 -9.11
CA LEU A 50 -0.66 -0.02 -8.33
C LEU A 50 -0.53 0.55 -6.91
N GLY A 51 -0.68 1.87 -6.76
CA GLY A 51 -0.43 2.56 -5.51
C GLY A 51 0.96 2.23 -5.00
N GLN A 52 1.08 1.92 -3.71
CA GLN A 52 2.36 1.51 -3.13
C GLN A 52 2.64 0.01 -3.35
N GLY A 53 1.78 -0.76 -4.03
CA GLY A 53 2.05 -2.15 -4.43
C GLY A 53 1.70 -3.22 -3.40
N GLU A 54 0.90 -2.93 -2.36
CA GLU A 54 0.49 -3.94 -1.36
C GLU A 54 -0.32 -5.09 -1.96
N LEU A 55 -1.28 -4.80 -2.85
CA LEU A 55 -2.07 -5.84 -3.50
C LEU A 55 -1.24 -6.61 -4.54
N ALA A 56 -0.44 -5.89 -5.34
CA ALA A 56 0.48 -6.50 -6.30
C ALA A 56 1.45 -7.51 -5.64
N ALA A 57 1.99 -7.18 -4.46
CA ALA A 57 2.85 -8.09 -3.71
C ALA A 57 2.15 -9.40 -3.35
N ARG A 58 0.89 -9.33 -2.90
CA ARG A 58 0.07 -10.51 -2.57
C ARG A 58 -0.24 -11.36 -3.80
N ILE A 59 -0.52 -10.72 -4.94
CA ILE A 59 -0.72 -11.42 -6.21
C ILE A 59 0.56 -12.17 -6.62
N LEU A 60 1.73 -11.53 -6.52
CA LEU A 60 3.03 -12.13 -6.89
C LEU A 60 3.46 -13.25 -5.94
N GLU A 61 3.13 -13.13 -4.66
CA GLU A 61 3.36 -14.15 -3.64
C GLU A 61 2.54 -15.41 -3.96
N GLN A 62 1.21 -15.27 -4.15
CA GLN A 62 0.31 -16.39 -4.43
C GLN A 62 0.51 -17.01 -5.82
N SER A 63 1.02 -16.23 -6.78
CA SER A 63 1.33 -16.71 -8.14
C SER A 63 2.76 -17.24 -8.31
N THR A 64 3.50 -17.44 -7.20
CA THR A 64 4.82 -18.09 -7.20
C THR A 64 4.71 -19.50 -7.81
N PRO A 65 5.71 -19.98 -8.60
CA PRO A 65 7.00 -19.35 -8.85
C PRO A 65 7.05 -18.45 -10.09
N SER A 66 6.03 -18.45 -10.95
CA SER A 66 6.15 -17.96 -12.33
C SER A 66 5.09 -16.93 -12.75
N GLY A 67 4.21 -16.51 -11.85
CA GLY A 67 3.28 -15.42 -12.12
C GLY A 67 4.01 -14.10 -12.37
N TYR A 68 3.47 -13.28 -13.28
CA TYR A 68 4.04 -12.03 -13.74
C TYR A 68 3.03 -10.88 -13.61
N LEU A 69 3.45 -9.71 -13.17
CA LEU A 69 2.58 -8.56 -12.96
C LEU A 69 3.11 -7.30 -13.66
N ILE A 70 2.22 -6.61 -14.38
CA ILE A 70 2.44 -5.23 -14.83
C ILE A 70 1.69 -4.31 -13.87
N GLY A 71 2.38 -3.35 -13.28
CA GLY A 71 1.81 -2.35 -12.38
C GLY A 71 1.87 -0.97 -13.02
N ILE A 72 0.75 -0.25 -13.01
CA ILE A 72 0.62 1.10 -13.56
C ILE A 72 0.14 2.03 -12.45
N ASP A 73 0.77 3.20 -12.33
CA ASP A 73 0.23 4.31 -11.56
C ASP A 73 0.63 5.65 -12.19
N ARG A 74 -0.21 6.67 -12.03
CA ARG A 74 0.12 8.03 -12.49
C ARG A 74 1.08 8.72 -11.51
N ASP A 75 1.04 8.33 -10.24
CA ASP A 75 1.84 8.89 -9.17
C ASP A 75 3.25 8.24 -9.17
N LYS A 76 4.29 9.05 -9.38
CA LYS A 76 5.67 8.56 -9.46
C LYS A 76 6.23 8.16 -8.10
N GLU A 77 5.76 8.82 -7.05
CA GLU A 77 6.09 8.49 -5.67
C GLU A 77 5.50 7.12 -5.31
N ALA A 78 4.29 6.83 -5.78
CA ALA A 78 3.66 5.52 -5.66
C ALA A 78 4.48 4.43 -6.40
N ILE A 79 4.88 4.67 -7.65
CA ILE A 79 5.77 3.76 -8.40
C ILE A 79 7.08 3.50 -7.67
N THR A 80 7.71 4.55 -7.11
CA THR A 80 8.97 4.43 -6.36
C THR A 80 8.79 3.57 -5.11
N SER A 81 7.70 3.80 -4.36
CA SER A 81 7.36 3.01 -3.17
C SER A 81 7.07 1.54 -3.52
N ALA A 82 6.32 1.31 -4.60
CA ALA A 82 6.03 -0.03 -5.09
C ALA A 82 7.28 -0.76 -5.57
N ALA A 83 8.20 -0.07 -6.26
CA ALA A 83 9.46 -0.65 -6.69
C ALA A 83 10.29 -1.17 -5.50
N GLU A 84 10.36 -0.39 -4.41
CA GLU A 84 11.02 -0.82 -3.17
C GLU A 84 10.36 -2.06 -2.56
N ARG A 85 9.03 -2.03 -2.43
CA ARG A 85 8.24 -3.14 -1.85
C ARG A 85 8.33 -4.41 -2.70
N LEU A 86 8.37 -4.29 -4.02
CA LEU A 86 8.35 -5.39 -4.97
C LEU A 86 9.76 -5.86 -5.37
N LYS A 87 10.83 -5.37 -4.73
CA LYS A 87 12.22 -5.84 -4.94
C LYS A 87 12.37 -7.37 -4.96
N PRO A 88 11.73 -8.15 -4.06
CA PRO A 88 11.83 -9.61 -4.09
C PRO A 88 11.29 -10.26 -5.38
N TYR A 89 10.49 -9.52 -6.14
CA TYR A 89 9.78 -9.99 -7.33
C TYR A 89 10.25 -9.31 -8.62
N VAL A 90 11.40 -8.62 -8.62
CA VAL A 90 11.87 -7.79 -9.75
C VAL A 90 11.95 -8.53 -11.09
N SER A 91 12.25 -9.84 -11.10
CA SER A 91 12.28 -10.66 -12.31
C SER A 91 10.88 -11.00 -12.86
N ARG A 92 9.84 -10.71 -12.08
CA ARG A 92 8.43 -11.05 -12.34
C ARG A 92 7.53 -9.81 -12.38
N THR A 93 8.10 -8.61 -12.45
CA THR A 93 7.34 -7.35 -12.49
C THR A 93 7.80 -6.40 -13.58
N HIS A 94 6.90 -5.53 -14.01
CA HIS A 94 7.19 -4.35 -14.82
C HIS A 94 6.31 -3.19 -14.36
N LEU A 95 6.94 -2.08 -13.95
CA LEU A 95 6.23 -0.92 -13.38
C LEU A 95 6.31 0.25 -14.36
N ILE A 96 5.16 0.89 -14.61
CA ILE A 96 4.97 1.99 -15.58
C ILE A 96 4.44 3.22 -14.85
#